data_AF-A0A1I0EIY9-F1
#
_entry.id   AF-A0A1I0EIY9-F1
#
_cell.length_a   1.000
_cell.length_b   1.000
_cell.length_c   1.000
_cell.angle_alpha   90.00
_cell.angle_beta   90.00
_cell.angle_gamma   90.00
#
_symmetry.space_group_name_H-M   'P 1'
#
loop_
_entity.id
_entity.type
_entity.pdbx_description
1 polymer ?
#
loop_
_entity_poly.entity_id
_entity_poly.type
_entity_poly.pdbx_seq_one_letter_code
_entity_poly.pdbx_strand_id
1 'polypeptide(L)'
;MCKKRALPFLIIITMLLSFFPFMVAGAETDDGTKENFSEVIWDFDDGTTQGFDVNADSPVKNVTLSNDNNSLKIEGLSASNDISEGNYWANLRISADGWKKTQDILGAETLTMDVIAAAPATVSIAAVPQSPASMWANPRRAVIVRESDFTQQSDGTYKALLTINTDDAPNFNAIAEDADDSKMISIILFIGTKDADVIYLDNITVNGARKMIDNPGTHDPLGAPTIKPPIAGDSSVHLEWNGVEGAKGFNVYSTTTSGSYSTAMWKE
;
A
#
# COMPACT_ATOMS: atom_id res chain seq x y z
N MET A 1 -16.84 7.34 -26.94
CA MET A 1 -16.50 7.26 -28.39
C MET A 1 -17.15 6.02 -28.99
N CYS A 2 -17.62 6.09 -30.24
CA CYS A 2 -18.22 4.95 -30.93
C CYS A 2 -17.13 4.12 -31.62
N LYS A 3 -17.11 2.79 -31.42
CA LYS A 3 -16.11 1.88 -32.02
C LYS A 3 -16.72 1.18 -33.23
N LYS A 4 -15.96 1.09 -34.33
CA LYS A 4 -16.39 0.51 -35.62
C LYS A 4 -15.36 -0.49 -36.11
N ARG A 5 -15.79 -1.67 -36.58
CA ARG A 5 -14.89 -2.64 -37.21
C ARG A 5 -15.58 -3.52 -38.25
N ALA A 6 -14.87 -3.83 -39.32
CA ALA A 6 -15.25 -4.83 -40.31
C ALA A 6 -14.58 -6.17 -39.97
N LEU A 7 -15.37 -7.25 -39.90
CA LEU A 7 -14.88 -8.61 -39.66
C LEU A 7 -15.07 -9.45 -40.93
N PRO A 8 -14.03 -10.14 -41.43
CA PRO A 8 -14.17 -11.01 -42.60
C PRO A 8 -14.88 -12.32 -42.23
N PHE A 9 -15.94 -12.66 -42.96
CA PHE A 9 -16.59 -13.98 -42.91
C PHE A 9 -16.74 -14.53 -44.33
N LEU A 10 -16.12 -15.67 -44.59
CA LEU A 10 -16.33 -16.44 -45.81
C LEU A 10 -17.48 -17.43 -45.58
N ILE A 11 -18.70 -17.06 -46.00
CA ILE A 11 -19.82 -18.00 -46.15
C ILE A 11 -20.27 -17.93 -47.60
N ILE A 12 -20.17 -19.06 -48.31
CA ILE A 12 -20.62 -19.24 -49.69
C ILE A 12 -22.14 -19.03 -49.71
N ILE A 13 -22.58 -17.97 -50.40
CA ILE A 13 -23.97 -17.54 -50.48
C ILE A 13 -24.72 -18.42 -51.49
N THR A 14 -25.66 -19.24 -51.00
CA THR A 14 -26.89 -19.54 -51.75
C THR A 14 -28.03 -18.99 -50.90
N MET A 15 -28.77 -18.03 -51.47
CA MET A 15 -29.84 -17.28 -50.81
C MET A 15 -30.92 -18.19 -50.21
N LEU A 16 -31.09 -18.12 -48.89
CA LEU A 16 -32.41 -18.00 -48.28
C LEU A 16 -32.30 -16.91 -47.20
N LEU A 17 -33.15 -15.89 -47.33
CA LEU A 17 -33.37 -14.89 -46.30
C LEU A 17 -33.66 -15.59 -44.96
N SER A 18 -33.19 -14.94 -43.88
CA SER A 18 -33.59 -15.14 -42.48
C SER A 18 -32.75 -16.04 -41.57
N PHE A 19 -31.42 -15.95 -41.56
CA PHE A 19 -30.64 -16.27 -40.34
C PHE A 19 -29.39 -15.39 -40.27
N PHE A 20 -29.51 -14.20 -39.67
CA PHE A 20 -28.33 -13.46 -39.22
C PHE A 20 -27.75 -14.18 -37.98
N PRO A 21 -26.44 -14.49 -37.95
CA PRO A 21 -25.81 -14.99 -36.74
C PRO A 21 -25.94 -13.94 -35.62
N PHE A 22 -26.33 -14.37 -34.42
CA PHE A 22 -26.36 -13.49 -33.25
C PHE A 22 -24.93 -13.18 -32.84
N MET A 23 -24.53 -11.91 -32.93
CA MET A 23 -23.25 -11.42 -32.44
C MET A 23 -23.49 -10.62 -31.16
N VAL A 24 -22.72 -10.91 -30.12
CA VAL A 24 -22.79 -10.24 -28.81
C VAL A 24 -21.41 -9.69 -28.48
N ALA A 25 -21.36 -8.47 -27.97
CA ALA A 25 -20.17 -7.83 -27.43
C ALA A 25 -20.27 -7.80 -25.89
N GLY A 26 -19.23 -8.24 -25.19
CA GLY A 26 -19.14 -8.17 -23.72
C GLY A 26 -17.98 -7.29 -23.30
N ALA A 27 -18.18 -6.44 -22.28
CA ALA A 27 -17.13 -5.62 -21.69
C ALA A 27 -16.40 -6.39 -20.58
N GLU A 28 -15.07 -6.29 -20.54
CA GLU A 28 -14.24 -6.89 -19.47
C GLU A 28 -13.93 -5.85 -18.36
N THR A 29 -13.99 -6.29 -17.10
CA THR A 29 -13.46 -5.59 -15.91
C THR A 29 -12.21 -6.31 -15.41
N ASP A 30 -11.18 -5.56 -15.02
CA ASP A 30 -9.88 -6.05 -14.54
C ASP A 30 -9.95 -6.64 -13.12
N ASP A 31 -9.12 -7.63 -12.82
CA ASP A 31 -9.42 -8.73 -11.89
C ASP A 31 -8.66 -8.73 -10.54
N GLY A 32 -7.68 -7.87 -10.29
CA GLY A 32 -6.96 -7.97 -9.00
C GLY A 32 -5.54 -7.42 -8.94
N THR A 33 -5.22 -6.37 -9.68
CA THR A 33 -3.91 -5.73 -9.57
C THR A 33 -3.77 -4.99 -8.24
N LYS A 34 -2.74 -5.36 -7.45
CA LYS A 34 -2.31 -4.58 -6.29
C LYS A 34 -1.45 -3.42 -6.79
N GLU A 35 -1.67 -2.22 -6.25
CA GLU A 35 -0.81 -1.07 -6.50
C GLU A 35 0.13 -0.87 -5.31
N ASN A 36 1.39 -0.57 -5.63
CA ASN A 36 2.37 -0.22 -4.62
C ASN A 36 2.05 1.16 -4.05
N PHE A 37 2.18 1.31 -2.74
CA PHE A 37 2.05 2.60 -2.07
C PHE A 37 3.20 2.84 -1.09
N SER A 38 3.45 4.11 -0.82
CA SER A 38 4.41 4.61 0.17
C SER A 38 3.81 5.87 0.77
N GLU A 39 3.56 5.85 2.08
CA GLU A 39 2.87 6.93 2.78
C GLU A 39 3.65 7.30 4.05
N VAL A 40 4.12 8.55 4.10
CA VAL A 40 4.77 9.12 5.27
C VAL A 40 3.71 9.41 6.33
N ILE A 41 3.86 8.82 7.50
CA ILE A 41 2.92 8.96 8.63
C ILE A 41 3.38 10.07 9.58
N TRP A 42 4.70 10.10 9.84
CA TRP A 42 5.32 11.12 10.67
C TRP A 42 6.55 11.71 9.99
N ASP A 43 6.40 12.95 9.51
CA ASP A 43 7.41 13.83 8.89
C ASP A 43 8.00 14.88 9.85
N PHE A 44 7.32 15.19 10.95
CA PHE A 44 7.72 16.17 11.97
C PHE A 44 7.94 17.60 11.42
N ASP A 45 7.44 17.90 10.23
CA ASP A 45 7.57 19.22 9.57
C ASP A 45 6.70 20.31 10.21
N ASP A 46 5.76 19.94 11.09
CA ASP A 46 4.86 20.88 11.78
C ASP A 46 5.45 21.50 13.06
N GLY A 47 6.72 21.19 13.37
CA GLY A 47 7.42 21.70 14.55
C GLY A 47 6.98 21.03 15.86
N THR A 48 6.24 19.93 15.80
CA THR A 48 5.78 19.16 16.98
C THR A 48 6.41 17.76 17.02
N THR A 49 6.24 17.05 18.13
CA THR A 49 6.59 15.61 18.20
C THR A 49 5.53 14.73 17.54
N GLN A 50 4.52 15.33 16.92
CA GLN A 50 3.36 14.66 16.31
C GLN A 50 2.70 13.60 17.19
N GLY A 51 2.67 13.88 18.50
CA GLY A 51 2.03 13.02 19.50
C GLY A 51 2.93 12.01 20.17
N PHE A 52 4.21 11.91 19.79
CA PHE A 52 5.17 11.09 20.50
C PHE A 52 5.54 11.68 21.87
N ASP A 53 5.53 10.82 22.88
CA ASP A 53 6.05 11.07 24.23
C ASP A 53 6.68 9.77 24.79
N VAL A 54 7.34 9.85 25.95
CA VAL A 54 7.82 8.67 26.68
C VAL A 54 6.61 7.85 27.11
N ASN A 55 6.54 6.60 26.65
CA ASN A 55 5.45 5.70 26.98
C ASN A 55 5.40 5.45 28.51
N ALA A 56 4.20 5.40 29.08
CA ALA A 56 3.96 5.27 30.52
C ALA A 56 4.59 4.00 31.14
N ASP A 57 4.80 2.94 30.34
CA ASP A 57 5.45 1.69 30.77
C ASP A 57 6.94 1.57 30.37
N SER A 58 7.54 2.63 29.83
CA SER A 58 8.99 2.63 29.53
C SER A 58 9.83 2.36 30.80
N PRO A 59 10.81 1.44 30.79
CA PRO A 59 11.75 1.25 31.89
C PRO A 59 12.76 2.40 32.01
N VAL A 60 13.00 3.13 30.91
CA VAL A 60 13.86 4.32 30.86
C VAL A 60 12.97 5.57 30.75
N LYS A 61 13.02 6.46 31.75
CA LYS A 61 12.11 7.61 31.86
C LYS A 61 12.76 8.97 31.68
N ASN A 62 14.04 9.09 31.99
CA ASN A 62 14.76 10.36 31.96
C ASN A 62 15.25 10.66 30.54
N VAL A 63 14.32 10.76 29.60
CA VAL A 63 14.55 11.04 28.19
C VAL A 63 13.67 12.22 27.80
N THR A 64 14.21 13.12 26.97
CA THR A 64 13.45 14.25 26.42
C THR A 64 13.13 13.99 24.96
N LEU A 65 11.86 14.17 24.59
CA LEU A 65 11.41 14.18 23.21
C LEU A 65 11.06 15.62 22.83
N SER A 66 11.56 16.07 21.68
CA SER A 66 11.25 17.38 21.13
C SER A 66 11.29 17.34 19.61
N ASN A 67 10.66 18.32 18.97
CA ASN A 67 10.94 18.60 17.57
C ASN A 67 12.23 19.44 17.48
N ASP A 68 13.14 19.07 16.60
CA ASP A 68 14.31 19.87 16.25
C ASP A 68 14.68 19.59 14.79
N ASN A 69 14.86 20.65 14.01
CA ASN A 69 15.13 20.59 12.56
C ASN A 69 14.18 19.68 11.77
N ASN A 70 12.87 19.79 12.03
CA ASN A 70 11.82 18.97 11.39
C ASN A 70 12.03 17.46 11.60
N SER A 71 12.53 17.06 12.75
CA SER A 71 12.68 15.65 13.11
C SER A 71 12.35 15.44 14.58
N LEU A 72 12.00 14.21 14.95
CA LEU A 72 11.81 13.84 16.34
C LEU A 72 13.16 13.62 17.02
N LYS A 73 13.63 14.61 17.77
CA LYS A 73 14.82 14.50 18.62
C LYS A 73 14.50 13.69 19.86
N ILE A 74 15.37 12.72 20.16
CA ILE A 74 15.31 11.88 21.36
C ILE A 74 16.64 12.02 22.09
N GLU A 75 16.63 12.58 23.29
CA GLU A 75 17.84 12.94 24.07
C GLU A 75 17.85 12.29 25.45
N GLY A 76 19.01 11.77 25.87
CA GLY A 76 19.20 11.07 27.15
C GLY A 76 19.21 9.54 27.01
N LEU A 77 19.62 9.02 25.85
CA LEU A 77 19.57 7.59 25.53
C LEU A 77 20.68 6.74 26.18
N SER A 78 21.63 7.33 26.92
CA SER A 78 22.71 6.59 27.58
C SER A 78 22.25 5.43 28.47
N ALA A 79 21.07 5.54 29.09
CA ALA A 79 20.47 4.49 29.93
C ALA A 79 19.66 3.44 29.13
N SER A 80 19.47 3.67 27.83
CA SER A 80 18.72 2.82 26.90
C SER A 80 19.67 2.26 25.84
N ASN A 81 20.46 1.25 26.21
CA ASN A 81 21.64 0.86 25.43
C ASN A 81 21.71 -0.62 25.05
N ASP A 82 20.62 -1.37 25.21
CA ASP A 82 20.57 -2.73 24.70
C ASP A 82 20.44 -2.71 23.18
N ILE A 83 21.44 -3.28 22.50
CA ILE A 83 21.51 -3.38 21.04
C ILE A 83 21.31 -4.81 20.54
N SER A 84 20.75 -5.70 21.38
CA SER A 84 20.42 -7.06 20.96
C SER A 84 19.06 -7.10 20.26
N GLU A 85 18.86 -8.13 19.45
CA GLU A 85 17.57 -8.35 18.77
C GLU A 85 16.44 -8.72 19.75
N GLY A 86 16.75 -9.34 20.90
CA GLY A 86 15.75 -9.96 21.77
C GLY A 86 15.47 -9.24 23.09
N ASN A 87 16.38 -8.39 23.57
CA ASN A 87 16.26 -7.71 24.87
C ASN A 87 15.86 -6.23 24.74
N TYR A 88 15.16 -5.86 23.65
CA TYR A 88 14.59 -4.53 23.46
C TYR A 88 13.63 -4.10 24.60
N TRP A 89 13.15 -5.04 25.40
CA TRP A 89 12.32 -4.80 26.59
C TRP A 89 12.97 -3.90 27.64
N ALA A 90 14.30 -3.90 27.72
CA ALA A 90 15.09 -3.11 28.66
C ALA A 90 15.24 -1.65 28.22
N ASN A 91 14.93 -1.34 26.97
CA ASN A 91 15.13 -0.02 26.37
C ASN A 91 13.95 0.92 26.64
N LEU A 92 14.20 2.21 26.42
CA LEU A 92 13.23 3.28 26.27
C LEU A 92 12.07 2.84 25.39
N ARG A 93 10.87 3.19 25.81
CA ARG A 93 9.64 3.07 25.03
C ARG A 93 9.09 4.47 24.80
N ILE A 94 8.81 4.81 23.54
CA ILE A 94 8.07 6.02 23.18
C ILE A 94 6.79 5.60 22.46
N SER A 95 5.73 6.38 22.62
CA SER A 95 4.43 6.08 22.00
C SER A 95 3.79 7.33 21.40
N ALA A 96 3.10 7.16 20.28
CA ALA A 96 2.39 8.23 19.57
C ALA A 96 0.96 8.47 20.11
N ASP A 97 0.73 8.28 21.41
CA ASP A 97 -0.61 8.33 22.02
C ASP A 97 -1.27 9.72 21.90
N GLY A 98 -0.45 10.77 21.71
CA GLY A 98 -0.90 12.13 21.48
C GLY A 98 -1.26 12.47 20.02
N TRP A 99 -1.07 11.54 19.06
CA TRP A 99 -1.12 11.84 17.61
C TRP A 99 -2.52 12.25 17.15
N LYS A 100 -3.57 11.65 17.73
CA LYS A 100 -5.00 11.96 17.49
C LYS A 100 -5.43 11.92 16.02
N LYS A 101 -4.64 11.26 15.17
CA LYS A 101 -4.94 10.95 13.78
C LYS A 101 -4.96 9.43 13.61
N THR A 102 -5.32 8.97 12.42
CA THR A 102 -5.25 7.55 12.06
C THR A 102 -4.66 7.43 10.67
N GLN A 103 -3.92 6.35 10.40
CA GLN A 103 -3.44 6.00 9.08
C GLN A 103 -3.93 4.62 8.69
N ASP A 104 -4.53 4.51 7.50
CA ASP A 104 -4.83 3.20 6.93
C ASP A 104 -3.55 2.55 6.42
N ILE A 105 -3.24 1.37 6.94
CA ILE A 105 -2.03 0.61 6.62
C ILE A 105 -2.35 -0.75 5.99
N LEU A 106 -3.57 -0.93 5.46
CA LEU A 106 -3.95 -2.16 4.77
C LEU A 106 -2.96 -2.46 3.63
N GLY A 107 -2.42 -3.68 3.61
CA GLY A 107 -1.42 -4.13 2.64
C GLY A 107 -0.02 -3.54 2.82
N ALA A 108 0.26 -2.86 3.95
CA ALA A 108 1.61 -2.45 4.29
C ALA A 108 2.48 -3.67 4.62
N GLU A 109 3.71 -3.67 4.11
CA GLU A 109 4.67 -4.77 4.27
C GLU A 109 5.89 -4.33 5.09
N THR A 110 6.22 -3.04 5.03
CA THR A 110 7.36 -2.45 5.72
C THR A 110 6.99 -1.14 6.40
N LEU A 111 7.61 -0.90 7.55
CA LEU A 111 7.66 0.37 8.25
C LEU A 111 9.13 0.85 8.20
N THR A 112 9.38 1.94 7.49
CA THR A 112 10.72 2.53 7.37
C THR A 112 10.80 3.82 8.16
N MET A 113 11.99 4.16 8.64
CA MET A 113 12.27 5.46 9.24
C MET A 113 13.72 5.86 9.01
N ASP A 114 13.94 7.16 8.82
CA ASP A 114 15.27 7.73 8.87
C ASP A 114 15.73 7.79 10.32
N VAL A 115 16.94 7.29 10.58
CA VAL A 115 17.64 7.40 11.85
C VAL A 115 18.83 8.33 11.63
N ILE A 116 18.85 9.46 12.31
CA ILE A 116 19.84 10.52 12.12
C ILE A 116 20.62 10.75 13.42
N ALA A 117 21.92 10.96 13.32
CA ALA A 117 22.80 11.21 14.47
C ALA A 117 23.96 12.15 14.09
N ALA A 118 24.60 12.74 15.10
CA ALA A 118 25.76 13.63 14.92
C ALA A 118 27.04 12.89 14.49
N ALA A 119 27.11 11.58 14.75
CA ALA A 119 28.16 10.67 14.32
C ALA A 119 27.55 9.28 14.08
N PRO A 120 28.18 8.40 13.29
CA PRO A 120 27.74 7.02 13.16
C PRO A 120 27.59 6.33 14.53
N ALA A 121 26.51 5.60 14.70
CA ALA A 121 26.17 4.91 15.94
C ALA A 121 25.51 3.56 15.64
N THR A 122 25.25 2.76 16.67
CA THR A 122 24.36 1.59 16.54
C THR A 122 23.02 1.91 17.18
N VAL A 123 21.94 1.71 16.45
CA VAL A 123 20.56 1.98 16.91
C VAL A 123 19.71 0.73 16.68
N SER A 124 19.03 0.29 17.73
CA SER A 124 18.15 -0.87 17.77
C SER A 124 16.72 -0.42 18.01
N ILE A 125 15.79 -0.74 17.09
CA ILE A 125 14.38 -0.36 17.19
C ILE A 125 13.47 -1.56 16.99
N ALA A 126 12.59 -1.82 17.97
CA ALA A 126 11.43 -2.69 17.79
C ALA A 126 10.15 -1.85 17.78
N ALA A 127 9.09 -2.33 17.11
CA ALA A 127 7.86 -1.57 16.95
C ALA A 127 6.61 -2.40 17.24
N VAL A 128 5.61 -1.74 17.82
CA VAL A 128 4.25 -2.26 17.99
C VAL A 128 3.28 -1.18 17.48
N PRO A 129 2.98 -1.15 16.16
CA PRO A 129 1.82 -0.41 15.64
C PRO A 129 0.54 -0.85 16.33
N GLN A 130 -0.42 0.05 16.54
CA GLN A 130 -1.65 -0.22 17.28
C GLN A 130 -2.87 0.28 16.52
N SER A 131 -3.95 -0.49 16.55
CA SER A 131 -5.28 -0.16 16.01
C SER A 131 -6.35 -0.42 17.10
N PRO A 132 -7.60 0.02 16.92
CA PRO A 132 -8.67 -0.19 17.89
C PRO A 132 -8.90 -1.64 18.31
N ALA A 133 -8.83 -2.61 17.37
CA ALA A 133 -9.00 -4.03 17.68
C ALA A 133 -7.67 -4.76 17.93
N SER A 134 -6.54 -4.24 17.45
CA SER A 134 -5.21 -4.83 17.63
C SER A 134 -4.26 -3.90 18.37
N MET A 135 -4.33 -3.92 19.71
CA MET A 135 -3.52 -3.04 20.56
C MET A 135 -2.12 -3.59 20.88
N TRP A 136 -1.89 -4.91 20.79
CA TRP A 136 -0.63 -5.49 21.21
C TRP A 136 -0.34 -6.89 20.66
N ALA A 137 0.86 -7.04 20.10
CA ALA A 137 1.56 -8.31 19.98
C ALA A 137 3.07 -8.03 20.11
N ASN A 138 3.79 -8.89 20.83
CA ASN A 138 5.22 -8.70 21.07
C ASN A 138 6.00 -8.67 19.74
N PRO A 139 6.92 -7.72 19.53
CA PRO A 139 7.85 -7.78 18.42
C PRO A 139 8.63 -9.10 18.43
N ARG A 140 8.88 -9.71 17.27
CA ARG A 140 9.74 -10.90 17.21
C ARG A 140 11.19 -10.55 17.52
N ARG A 141 11.63 -9.38 17.05
CA ARG A 141 12.98 -8.85 17.26
C ARG A 141 13.00 -7.33 17.07
N ALA A 142 14.03 -6.69 17.60
CA ALA A 142 14.42 -5.36 17.15
C ALA A 142 15.22 -5.43 15.85
N VAL A 143 15.07 -4.41 15.01
CA VAL A 143 15.90 -4.18 13.82
C VAL A 143 17.03 -3.24 14.21
N ILE A 144 18.24 -3.55 13.75
CA ILE A 144 19.46 -2.85 14.15
C ILE A 144 20.12 -2.23 12.92
N VAL A 145 20.31 -0.92 12.94
CA VAL A 145 21.26 -0.22 12.06
C VAL A 145 22.57 -0.02 12.81
N ARG A 146 23.69 -0.29 12.14
CA ARG A 146 25.05 -0.20 12.68
C ARG A 146 25.75 1.04 12.14
N GLU A 147 26.89 1.35 12.73
CA GLU A 147 27.74 2.49 12.30
C GLU A 147 28.04 2.47 10.78
N SER A 148 28.20 1.29 10.19
CA SER A 148 28.45 1.12 8.75
C SER A 148 27.28 1.50 7.85
N ASP A 149 26.06 1.55 8.40
CA ASP A 149 24.84 1.82 7.64
C ASP A 149 24.57 3.34 7.57
N PHE A 150 25.26 4.12 8.40
CA PHE A 150 25.16 5.58 8.43
C PHE A 150 25.97 6.23 7.32
N THR A 151 25.30 7.05 6.51
CA THR A 151 25.93 7.87 5.46
C THR A 151 25.96 9.34 5.89
N GLN A 152 27.08 10.03 5.67
CA GLN A 152 27.19 11.45 5.97
C GLN A 152 26.27 12.29 5.06
N GLN A 153 25.58 13.26 5.64
CA GLN A 153 24.70 14.20 4.97
C GLN A 153 25.42 15.54 4.72
N SER A 154 24.86 16.38 3.86
CA SER A 154 25.47 17.67 3.50
C SER A 154 25.52 18.69 4.65
N ASP A 155 24.67 18.52 5.66
CA ASP A 155 24.62 19.35 6.87
C ASP A 155 25.61 18.87 7.97
N GLY A 156 26.36 17.80 7.71
CA GLY A 156 27.32 17.21 8.63
C GLY A 156 26.75 16.14 9.55
N THR A 157 25.44 15.90 9.54
CA THR A 157 24.83 14.76 10.24
C THR A 157 25.09 13.44 9.51
N TYR A 158 24.70 12.34 10.12
CA TYR A 158 24.75 11.00 9.54
C TYR A 158 23.37 10.38 9.57
N LYS A 159 22.96 9.71 8.49
CA LYS A 159 21.64 9.09 8.35
C LYS A 159 21.75 7.62 7.94
N ALA A 160 20.96 6.76 8.58
CA ALA A 160 20.71 5.38 8.18
C ALA A 160 19.21 5.17 7.97
N LEU A 161 18.83 4.33 7.02
CA LEU A 161 17.44 3.90 6.85
C LEU A 161 17.21 2.62 7.67
N LEU A 162 16.30 2.65 8.62
CA LEU A 162 15.87 1.48 9.37
C LEU A 162 14.55 0.95 8.78
N THR A 163 14.49 -0.35 8.52
CA THR A 163 13.32 -1.02 7.91
C THR A 163 12.83 -2.17 8.79
N ILE A 164 11.61 -2.04 9.32
CA ILE A 164 10.90 -3.07 10.08
C ILE A 164 9.90 -3.76 9.15
N ASN A 165 10.03 -5.07 8.98
CA ASN A 165 9.07 -5.84 8.19
C ASN A 165 7.91 -6.32 9.07
N THR A 166 6.80 -6.71 8.45
CA THR A 166 5.67 -7.35 9.16
C THR A 166 6.08 -8.58 9.97
N ASP A 167 7.11 -9.29 9.54
CA ASP A 167 7.65 -10.43 10.29
C ASP A 167 8.36 -10.04 11.60
N ASP A 168 8.84 -8.81 11.71
CA ASP A 168 9.54 -8.30 12.89
C ASP A 168 8.57 -7.79 13.95
N ALA A 169 7.42 -7.27 13.49
CA ALA A 169 6.37 -6.70 14.32
C ALA A 169 5.02 -7.41 14.03
N PRO A 170 4.69 -8.50 14.74
CA PRO A 170 3.45 -9.24 14.49
C PRO A 170 2.17 -8.41 14.58
N ASN A 171 2.13 -7.38 15.44
CA ASN A 171 0.96 -6.49 15.52
C ASN A 171 0.85 -5.58 14.28
N PHE A 172 1.99 -5.21 13.67
CA PHE A 172 1.99 -4.54 12.37
C PHE A 172 1.36 -5.43 11.30
N ASN A 173 1.76 -6.70 11.23
CA ASN A 173 1.19 -7.67 10.29
C ASN A 173 -0.33 -7.82 10.49
N ALA A 174 -0.77 -7.97 11.74
CA ALA A 174 -2.18 -8.14 12.06
C ALA A 174 -3.02 -6.97 11.53
N ILE A 175 -2.59 -5.73 11.76
CA ILE A 175 -3.30 -4.54 11.28
C ILE A 175 -3.22 -4.43 9.76
N ALA A 176 -2.06 -4.71 9.16
CA ALA A 176 -1.87 -4.60 7.72
C ALA A 176 -2.66 -5.65 6.90
N GLU A 177 -3.07 -6.77 7.52
CA GLU A 177 -3.89 -7.80 6.87
C GLU A 177 -5.40 -7.69 7.19
N ASP A 178 -5.78 -6.85 8.16
CA ASP A 178 -7.15 -6.73 8.63
C ASP A 178 -7.94 -5.69 7.82
N ALA A 179 -8.80 -6.16 6.91
CA ALA A 179 -9.64 -5.29 6.07
C ALA A 179 -10.68 -4.48 6.87
N ASP A 180 -10.99 -4.87 8.11
CA ASP A 180 -11.98 -4.22 8.96
C ASP A 180 -11.32 -3.28 10.00
N ASP A 181 -10.04 -3.50 10.35
CA ASP A 181 -9.30 -2.73 11.38
C ASP A 181 -7.88 -2.30 10.96
N SER A 182 -7.68 -1.96 9.70
CA SER A 182 -6.37 -1.51 9.18
C SER A 182 -5.95 -0.09 9.56
N LYS A 183 -6.76 0.61 10.35
CA LYS A 183 -6.51 2.01 10.73
C LYS A 183 -5.64 2.05 11.98
N MET A 184 -4.34 2.24 11.78
CA MET A 184 -3.40 2.47 12.86
C MET A 184 -3.68 3.80 13.55
N ILE A 185 -3.69 3.81 14.88
CA ILE A 185 -4.01 4.96 15.74
C ILE A 185 -2.83 5.41 16.61
N SER A 186 -1.86 4.52 16.84
CA SER A 186 -0.65 4.78 17.61
C SER A 186 0.44 3.76 17.24
N ILE A 187 1.64 3.96 17.74
CA ILE A 187 2.76 3.04 17.64
C ILE A 187 3.59 3.16 18.90
N ILE A 188 4.09 2.03 19.41
CA ILE A 188 5.10 1.99 20.46
C ILE A 188 6.44 1.60 19.84
N LEU A 189 7.48 2.40 20.07
CA LEU A 189 8.85 2.12 19.63
C LEU A 189 9.73 1.84 20.84
N PHE A 190 10.51 0.76 20.77
CA PHE A 190 11.52 0.38 21.76
C PHE A 190 12.89 0.74 21.21
N ILE A 191 13.61 1.68 21.83
CA ILE A 191 14.76 2.33 21.20
C ILE A 191 16.01 2.16 22.07
N GLY A 192 16.97 1.36 21.61
CA GLY A 192 18.29 1.22 22.21
C GLY A 192 19.39 1.84 21.37
N THR A 193 20.39 2.47 21.99
CA THR A 193 21.55 3.03 21.28
C THR A 193 22.87 2.61 21.89
N LYS A 194 23.88 2.49 21.04
CA LYS A 194 25.29 2.43 21.45
C LYS A 194 26.04 3.51 20.69
N ASP A 195 26.88 4.24 21.41
CA ASP A 195 27.69 5.36 20.90
C ASP A 195 26.86 6.60 20.45
N ALA A 196 25.63 6.75 20.96
CA ALA A 196 24.80 7.94 20.79
C ALA A 196 23.90 8.19 22.02
N ASP A 197 23.94 9.40 22.58
CA ASP A 197 22.99 9.86 23.62
C ASP A 197 21.80 10.62 23.03
N VAL A 198 21.96 11.11 21.79
CA VAL A 198 20.95 11.82 21.01
C VAL A 198 20.86 11.18 19.63
N ILE A 199 19.64 10.89 19.21
CA ILE A 199 19.30 10.56 17.82
C ILE A 199 18.08 11.36 17.40
N TYR A 200 17.81 11.36 16.10
CA TYR A 200 16.60 11.91 15.52
C TYR A 200 15.92 10.82 14.68
N LEU A 201 14.60 10.76 14.75
CA LEU A 201 13.78 9.96 13.86
C LEU A 201 13.01 10.87 12.92
N ASP A 202 12.95 10.48 11.65
CA ASP A 202 12.23 11.23 10.63
C ASP A 202 11.63 10.31 9.56
N ASN A 203 10.70 10.82 8.75
CA ASN A 203 10.08 10.15 7.62
C ASN A 203 9.60 8.73 7.96
N ILE A 204 8.91 8.56 9.09
CA ILE A 204 8.35 7.28 9.48
C ILE A 204 7.23 6.94 8.48
N THR A 205 7.46 5.92 7.66
CA THR A 205 6.73 5.66 6.42
C THR A 205 6.28 4.21 6.37
N VAL A 206 5.06 3.97 5.92
CA VAL A 206 4.60 2.62 5.56
C VAL A 206 4.68 2.41 4.06
N ASN A 207 5.15 1.24 3.66
CA ASN A 207 5.24 0.86 2.26
C ASN A 207 4.65 -0.54 2.07
N GLY A 208 3.99 -0.77 0.95
CA GLY A 208 3.48 -2.09 0.60
C GLY A 208 2.67 -2.07 -0.68
N ALA A 209 1.81 -3.07 -0.83
CA ALA A 209 0.95 -3.20 -2.00
C ALA A 209 -0.46 -3.61 -1.56
N ARG A 210 -1.44 -2.78 -1.89
CA ARG A 210 -2.86 -3.05 -1.59
C ARG A 210 -3.67 -3.09 -2.87
N LYS A 211 -4.72 -3.90 -2.87
CA LYS A 211 -5.68 -3.86 -3.96
C LYS A 211 -6.32 -2.48 -3.92
N MET A 212 -6.30 -1.76 -5.04
CA MET A 212 -7.18 -0.61 -5.17
C MET A 212 -8.60 -1.16 -5.02
N ILE A 213 -9.25 -0.83 -3.91
CA ILE A 213 -10.71 -0.81 -3.93
C ILE A 213 -10.99 0.25 -4.97
N ASP A 214 -11.31 -0.15 -6.21
CA ASP A 214 -12.03 0.71 -7.13
C ASP A 214 -13.11 1.34 -6.26
N ASN A 215 -12.98 2.64 -5.97
CA ASN A 215 -13.91 3.35 -5.13
C ASN A 215 -15.30 2.87 -5.57
N PRO A 216 -16.14 2.28 -4.69
CA PRO A 216 -17.49 1.98 -5.06
C PRO A 216 -18.25 3.31 -5.05
N GLY A 217 -17.79 4.31 -5.80
CA GLY A 217 -18.70 5.15 -6.54
C GLY A 217 -19.37 4.21 -7.52
N THR A 218 -20.36 3.46 -7.03
CA THR A 218 -21.34 2.70 -7.79
C THR A 218 -20.81 2.30 -9.17
N HIS A 219 -19.94 1.28 -9.24
CA HIS A 219 -19.89 0.53 -10.48
C HIS A 219 -21.23 -0.19 -10.57
N ASP A 220 -22.23 0.53 -11.08
CA ASP A 220 -23.34 -0.12 -11.76
C ASP A 220 -22.72 -1.20 -12.65
N PRO A 221 -23.33 -2.39 -12.75
CA PRO A 221 -22.92 -3.39 -13.71
C PRO A 221 -22.64 -2.68 -15.03
N LEU A 222 -21.44 -2.85 -15.60
CA LEU A 222 -21.09 -2.22 -16.87
C LEU A 222 -22.28 -2.39 -17.81
N GLY A 223 -22.86 -1.28 -18.25
CA GLY A 223 -24.02 -1.34 -19.13
C GLY A 223 -23.69 -2.21 -20.33
N ALA A 224 -24.60 -3.12 -20.72
CA ALA A 224 -24.37 -3.92 -21.90
C ALA A 224 -24.17 -2.99 -23.11
N PRO A 225 -23.12 -3.17 -23.92
CA PRO A 225 -22.97 -2.37 -25.13
C PRO A 225 -24.18 -2.62 -26.03
N THR A 226 -24.82 -1.55 -26.46
CA THR A 226 -25.88 -1.59 -27.47
C THR A 226 -25.23 -1.71 -28.83
N ILE A 227 -25.51 -2.82 -29.49
CA ILE A 227 -25.04 -3.11 -30.84
C ILE A 227 -26.05 -2.51 -31.82
N LYS A 228 -25.58 -1.68 -32.76
CA LYS A 228 -26.40 -1.21 -33.88
C LYS A 228 -26.68 -2.37 -34.83
N PRO A 229 -27.79 -2.34 -35.60
CA PRO A 229 -28.07 -3.36 -36.60
C PRO A 229 -26.83 -3.61 -37.48
N PRO A 230 -26.38 -4.87 -37.60
CA PRO A 230 -25.19 -5.19 -38.38
C PRO A 230 -25.43 -4.87 -39.86
N ILE A 231 -24.43 -4.28 -40.51
CA ILE A 231 -24.48 -4.01 -41.96
C ILE A 231 -23.68 -5.10 -42.66
N ALA A 232 -24.36 -5.88 -43.51
CA ALA A 232 -23.70 -6.87 -44.35
C ALA A 232 -22.86 -6.17 -45.42
N GLY A 233 -21.63 -6.63 -45.60
CA GLY A 233 -20.75 -6.29 -46.72
C GLY A 233 -20.32 -7.54 -47.46
N ASP A 234 -19.64 -7.36 -48.59
CA ASP A 234 -19.09 -8.49 -49.35
C ASP A 234 -18.07 -9.24 -48.50
N SER A 235 -18.38 -10.49 -48.15
CA SER A 235 -17.58 -11.35 -47.26
C SER A 235 -17.22 -10.74 -45.91
N SER A 236 -18.00 -9.77 -45.42
CA SER A 236 -17.76 -9.13 -44.13
C SER A 236 -19.03 -8.66 -43.45
N VAL A 237 -18.97 -8.50 -42.13
CA VAL A 237 -20.02 -7.85 -41.34
C VAL A 237 -19.43 -6.62 -40.66
N HIS A 238 -20.11 -5.49 -40.79
CA HIS A 238 -19.78 -4.28 -40.07
C HIS A 238 -20.55 -4.21 -38.75
N LEU A 239 -19.82 -4.12 -37.65
CA LEU A 239 -20.38 -3.98 -36.31
C LEU A 239 -20.02 -2.61 -35.74
N GLU A 240 -21.01 -2.00 -35.11
CA GLU A 240 -20.89 -0.73 -34.41
C GLU A 240 -21.60 -0.86 -33.06
N TRP A 241 -20.91 -0.49 -31.99
CA TRP A 241 -21.47 -0.45 -30.63
C TRP A 241 -21.09 0.86 -29.93
N ASN A 242 -21.86 1.22 -28.91
CA ASN A 242 -21.47 2.32 -28.03
C ASN A 242 -20.33 1.86 -27.11
N GLY A 243 -19.40 2.77 -26.84
CA GLY A 243 -18.48 2.58 -25.71
C GLY A 243 -19.27 2.47 -24.41
N VAL A 244 -18.75 1.67 -23.48
CA VAL A 244 -19.25 1.51 -22.12
C VAL A 244 -18.23 2.17 -21.21
N GLU A 245 -18.69 3.12 -20.40
CA GLU A 245 -17.82 3.82 -19.45
C GLU A 245 -17.23 2.82 -18.45
N GLY A 246 -15.92 2.89 -18.19
CA GLY A 246 -15.20 1.93 -17.35
C GLY A 246 -14.81 0.60 -18.03
N ALA A 247 -15.27 0.32 -19.26
CA ALA A 247 -14.84 -0.88 -19.98
C ALA A 247 -13.38 -0.75 -20.44
N LYS A 248 -12.54 -1.72 -20.04
CA LYS A 248 -11.13 -1.77 -20.47
C LYS A 248 -10.95 -2.44 -21.83
N GLY A 249 -11.91 -3.26 -22.24
CA GLY A 249 -11.88 -4.00 -23.50
C GLY A 249 -13.23 -4.60 -23.89
N PHE A 250 -13.30 -5.13 -25.11
CA PHE A 250 -14.49 -5.79 -25.65
C PHE A 250 -14.17 -7.14 -26.30
N ASN A 251 -14.97 -8.16 -25.97
CA ASN A 251 -14.96 -9.44 -26.66
C ASN A 251 -16.12 -9.53 -27.64
N VAL A 252 -15.86 -10.02 -28.86
CA VAL A 252 -16.91 -10.29 -29.86
C VAL A 252 -17.04 -11.79 -30.12
N TYR A 253 -18.27 -12.28 -30.03
CA TYR A 253 -18.63 -13.68 -30.27
C TYR A 253 -19.54 -13.80 -31.49
N SER A 254 -19.49 -14.95 -32.18
CA SER A 254 -20.50 -15.29 -33.19
C SER A 254 -21.01 -16.70 -33.00
N THR A 255 -22.29 -16.89 -33.30
CA THR A 255 -22.93 -18.20 -33.30
C THR A 255 -24.06 -18.24 -34.33
N THR A 256 -24.27 -19.41 -34.91
CA THR A 256 -25.44 -19.72 -35.74
C THR A 256 -26.56 -20.38 -34.92
N THR A 257 -26.31 -20.67 -33.63
CA THR A 257 -27.26 -21.30 -32.70
C THR A 257 -27.52 -20.35 -31.52
N SER A 258 -28.77 -19.91 -31.36
CA SER A 258 -29.15 -19.01 -30.26
C SER A 258 -28.87 -19.67 -28.89
N GLY A 259 -28.32 -18.90 -27.95
CA GLY A 259 -28.04 -19.35 -26.58
C GLY A 259 -26.73 -20.14 -26.38
N SER A 260 -25.97 -20.42 -27.45
CA SER A 260 -24.68 -21.10 -27.38
C SER A 260 -23.59 -20.21 -27.98
N TYR A 261 -22.69 -19.70 -27.14
CA TYR A 261 -21.56 -18.86 -27.55
C TYR A 261 -20.26 -19.68 -27.52
N SER A 262 -19.44 -19.55 -28.55
CA SER A 262 -18.13 -20.21 -28.67
C SER A 262 -17.01 -19.33 -28.09
N THR A 263 -15.74 -19.67 -28.37
CA THR A 263 -14.58 -18.82 -28.06
C THR A 263 -14.71 -17.44 -28.72
N ALA A 264 -14.29 -16.39 -28.03
CA ALA A 264 -14.26 -15.03 -28.56
C ALA A 264 -13.48 -15.00 -29.88
N MET A 265 -14.09 -14.46 -30.93
CA MET A 265 -13.43 -14.34 -32.23
C MET A 265 -12.52 -13.12 -32.31
N TRP A 266 -12.68 -12.20 -31.36
CA TRP A 266 -11.86 -11.01 -31.27
C TRP A 266 -11.89 -10.42 -29.87
N LYS A 267 -10.75 -9.85 -29.47
CA LYS A 267 -10.52 -9.11 -28.24
C LYS A 267 -9.80 -7.79 -28.57
N GLU A 268 -10.16 -6.72 -27.89
CA GLU A 268 -9.48 -5.42 -27.88
C GLU A 268 -9.42 -4.87 -26.48
#